data_AF-A0A9J6E1Y5-F1
#
_entry.id   AF-A0A9J6E1Y5-F1
#
_cell.length_a   1.000
_cell.length_b   1.000
_cell.length_c   1.000
_cell.angle_alpha   90.00
_cell.angle_beta   90.00
_cell.angle_gamma   90.00
#
_symmetry.space_group_name_H-M   'P 1'
#
loop_
_entity.id
_entity.type
_entity.pdbx_description
1 polymer ?
#
loop_
_entity_poly.entity_id
_entity_poly.type
_entity_poly.pdbx_seq_one_letter_code
_entity_poly.pdbx_strand_id
1 'polypeptide(L)'
;MDHATGPTVAKRKGTEDADTNEAKKLRPDDANDVIPSSVMTASNSTLQLRPVLADEYVRKVVTVPVYVGRIVNRKETSRLVRWLSDSIPLGELQHLKRVRSTATGMQVILRPVKQDDSDGAKTVEDVLKADPTLTEGLSEDAIVVHVPRYVPLTRCQFEASNAIWPTQFHEDKLIARILGDKFFTTKDKEEMEGYMRMALGAARKSLVTAFTCVGVVVINQDTSTPLVIATRDASHPLKHAVMVAVDMVARQQGGGVWPVTAEDVLCKVTPQEQEVNKKAPYLCTGYDFYITHEPCTMCAMALVHSRVRRVFYGCPTSHGALGSLRKLHVQPALNHHFQVWCGLLEQECAALNDSTQEDCATSTEVNNS
;
A
#
# COMPACT_ATOMS: atom_id res chain seq x y z
N MET A 1 53.83 -46.61 21.44
CA MET A 1 54.45 -45.27 21.51
C MET A 1 53.34 -44.30 21.84
N ASP A 2 53.32 -43.98 23.13
CA ASP A 2 52.83 -42.79 23.84
C ASP A 2 51.38 -42.33 23.60
N HIS A 3 50.46 -42.47 24.57
CA HIS A 3 50.29 -41.68 25.82
C HIS A 3 50.20 -40.16 25.51
N ALA A 4 49.21 -39.37 25.96
CA ALA A 4 48.54 -39.40 27.26
C ALA A 4 47.25 -38.53 27.30
N THR A 5 46.25 -39.00 28.09
CA THR A 5 45.49 -38.30 29.18
C THR A 5 44.81 -36.95 28.88
N GLY A 6 43.48 -36.75 29.02
CA GLY A 6 42.61 -36.85 30.23
C GLY A 6 42.21 -35.42 30.70
N PRO A 7 41.18 -35.16 31.54
CA PRO A 7 40.27 -36.07 32.26
C PRO A 7 38.75 -35.71 32.23
N THR A 8 37.99 -36.65 32.78
CA THR A 8 36.55 -36.69 33.10
C THR A 8 36.26 -36.10 34.49
N VAL A 9 35.12 -35.41 34.72
CA VAL A 9 34.42 -35.38 36.04
C VAL A 9 32.91 -35.18 35.86
N ALA A 10 32.12 -35.91 36.66
CA ALA A 10 30.66 -35.90 36.71
C ALA A 10 30.11 -35.32 38.04
N LYS A 11 28.88 -34.77 37.97
CA LYS A 11 27.81 -34.60 39.00
C LYS A 11 28.06 -33.69 40.24
N ARG A 12 27.17 -32.71 40.47
CA ARG A 12 26.07 -32.72 41.48
C ARG A 12 25.35 -31.36 41.66
N LYS A 13 24.00 -31.46 41.76
CA LYS A 13 22.95 -30.71 42.50
C LYS A 13 23.23 -29.41 43.30
N GLY A 14 22.20 -28.54 43.25
CA GLY A 14 21.80 -27.51 44.23
C GLY A 14 21.58 -26.15 43.53
N THR A 15 20.56 -25.32 43.75
CA THR A 15 19.43 -25.26 44.71
C THR A 15 18.46 -24.16 44.20
N GLU A 16 17.26 -24.17 44.78
CA GLU A 16 16.12 -23.23 44.73
C GLU A 16 16.42 -21.74 44.51
N ASP A 17 15.52 -21.05 43.80
CA ASP A 17 14.71 -19.98 44.41
C ASP A 17 13.47 -19.65 43.56
N ALA A 18 12.35 -19.53 44.26
CA ALA A 18 11.05 -19.11 43.76
C ALA A 18 10.98 -17.57 43.77
N ASP A 19 10.38 -16.97 42.74
CA ASP A 19 9.57 -15.79 43.01
C ASP A 19 8.40 -15.63 42.02
N THR A 20 7.27 -15.34 42.63
CA THR A 20 5.93 -15.14 42.11
C THR A 20 5.74 -13.69 41.65
N ASN A 21 5.07 -13.42 40.52
CA ASN A 21 4.12 -12.31 40.50
C ASN A 21 3.08 -12.33 39.34
N GLU A 22 1.86 -12.67 39.75
CA GLU A 22 0.55 -12.10 39.38
C GLU A 22 0.28 -11.54 37.97
N ALA A 23 -0.45 -12.34 37.18
CA ALA A 23 -1.29 -11.86 36.09
C ALA A 23 -2.65 -11.36 36.65
N LYS A 24 -2.90 -10.05 36.59
CA LYS A 24 -4.18 -9.43 36.93
C LYS A 24 -5.29 -9.86 35.96
N LYS A 25 -6.24 -10.61 36.49
CA LYS A 25 -7.59 -10.87 35.94
C LYS A 25 -8.37 -9.55 35.83
N LEU A 26 -8.74 -9.12 34.63
CA LEU A 26 -9.89 -8.22 34.44
C LEU A 26 -11.14 -9.07 34.17
N ARG A 27 -12.21 -8.78 34.92
CA ARG A 27 -13.54 -9.34 34.72
C ARG A 27 -14.27 -8.57 33.60
N PRO A 28 -15.18 -9.24 32.86
CA PRO A 28 -16.08 -8.59 31.94
C PRO A 28 -17.30 -8.04 32.71
N ASP A 29 -17.77 -6.86 32.33
CA ASP A 29 -19.18 -6.43 32.30
C ASP A 29 -19.21 -4.90 32.32
N ASP A 30 -19.39 -4.28 31.15
CA ASP A 30 -20.50 -3.34 30.91
C ASP A 30 -20.47 -2.87 29.45
N ALA A 31 -21.65 -2.93 28.85
CA ALA A 31 -21.94 -2.56 27.48
C ALA A 31 -22.10 -1.03 27.35
N ASN A 32 -21.91 -0.57 26.11
CA ASN A 32 -22.01 0.83 25.64
C ASN A 32 -20.87 1.74 26.05
N ASP A 33 -19.81 1.74 25.23
CA ASP A 33 -19.07 2.97 24.98
C ASP A 33 -18.69 3.08 23.49
N VAL A 34 -19.26 4.11 22.88
CA VAL A 34 -18.88 4.65 21.59
C VAL A 34 -17.41 5.05 21.67
N ILE A 35 -16.54 4.35 20.93
CA ILE A 35 -15.11 4.69 20.86
C ILE A 35 -14.99 6.12 20.31
N PRO A 36 -14.37 7.08 21.04
CA PRO A 36 -14.29 8.46 20.57
C PRO A 36 -13.41 8.56 19.33
N SER A 37 -13.98 9.15 18.28
CA SER A 37 -13.27 9.70 17.14
C SER A 37 -12.47 10.92 17.59
N SER A 38 -11.28 10.71 18.14
CA SER A 38 -10.36 11.81 18.44
C SER A 38 -8.90 11.37 18.48
N VAL A 39 -8.32 11.16 17.31
CA VAL A 39 -6.91 11.53 17.06
C VAL A 39 -6.86 12.18 15.68
N MET A 40 -7.36 13.42 15.61
CA MET A 40 -7.08 14.34 14.51
C MET A 40 -6.85 15.73 15.08
N THR A 41 -5.74 16.34 14.63
CA THR A 41 -5.26 17.72 14.85
C THR A 41 -4.67 18.02 16.23
N ALA A 42 -3.50 18.64 16.41
CA ALA A 42 -2.46 19.15 15.51
C ALA A 42 -1.17 19.43 16.32
N SER A 43 0.00 19.34 15.70
CA SER A 43 1.17 20.19 15.96
C SER A 43 2.29 19.94 14.93
N ASN A 44 2.96 21.02 14.54
CA ASN A 44 3.80 21.20 13.34
C ASN A 44 4.98 20.24 13.13
N SER A 45 5.38 20.12 11.85
CA SER A 45 6.70 19.74 11.31
C SER A 45 7.00 18.25 11.05
N THR A 46 6.66 17.78 9.84
CA THR A 46 7.56 17.05 8.90
C THR A 46 6.76 16.70 7.64
N LEU A 47 7.30 17.05 6.47
CA LEU A 47 6.79 16.60 5.17
C LEU A 47 6.79 15.07 5.13
N GLN A 48 5.64 14.45 5.38
CA GLN A 48 5.54 12.99 5.35
C GLN A 48 5.33 12.52 3.92
N LEU A 49 6.42 12.03 3.33
CA LEU A 49 6.38 11.22 2.12
C LEU A 49 5.50 9.99 2.37
N ARG A 50 4.43 9.83 1.59
CA ARG A 50 3.42 8.77 1.78
C ARG A 50 3.39 7.81 0.59
N PRO A 51 3.38 6.48 0.80
CA PRO A 51 3.22 5.54 -0.30
C PRO A 51 1.79 5.57 -0.85
N VAL A 52 1.65 5.47 -2.16
CA VAL A 52 0.34 5.32 -2.80
C VAL A 52 0.13 3.86 -3.18
N LEU A 53 -0.65 3.16 -2.35
CA LEU A 53 -0.96 1.73 -2.50
C LEU A 53 -2.34 1.51 -3.13
N ALA A 54 -2.58 0.29 -3.63
CA ALA A 54 -3.92 -0.13 -4.02
C ALA A 54 -4.88 -0.08 -2.81
N ASP A 55 -6.16 0.20 -3.06
CA ASP A 55 -7.15 0.46 -2.01
C ASP A 55 -7.33 -0.72 -1.05
N GLU A 56 -7.10 -1.94 -1.55
CA GLU A 56 -7.17 -3.16 -0.76
C GLU A 56 -6.18 -3.23 0.42
N TYR A 57 -5.03 -2.57 0.31
CA TYR A 57 -4.02 -2.52 1.38
C TYR A 57 -4.36 -1.51 2.47
N VAL A 58 -5.17 -0.49 2.15
CA VAL A 58 -5.59 0.56 3.09
C VAL A 58 -7.05 0.43 3.53
N ARG A 59 -7.78 -0.56 3.01
CA ARG A 59 -9.18 -0.78 3.37
C ARG A 59 -9.32 -1.06 4.87
N LYS A 60 -10.39 -0.53 5.45
CA LYS A 60 -10.86 -0.95 6.77
C LYS A 60 -11.48 -2.33 6.70
N VAL A 61 -11.48 -3.04 7.82
CA VAL A 61 -12.09 -4.38 7.90
C VAL A 61 -13.59 -4.26 7.69
N VAL A 62 -14.10 -4.90 6.64
CA VAL A 62 -15.53 -5.02 6.35
C VAL A 62 -15.98 -6.40 6.77
N THR A 63 -17.14 -6.50 7.41
CA THR A 63 -17.69 -7.77 7.87
C THR A 63 -18.90 -8.22 7.06
N VAL A 64 -19.15 -9.52 7.04
CA VAL A 64 -20.35 -10.14 6.46
C VAL A 64 -20.97 -11.13 7.45
N PRO A 65 -22.29 -11.29 7.45
CA PRO A 65 -22.98 -12.23 8.34
C PRO A 65 -22.79 -13.68 7.87
N VAL A 66 -22.52 -14.57 8.82
CA VAL A 66 -22.45 -16.03 8.61
C VAL A 66 -23.24 -16.74 9.72
N TYR A 67 -23.80 -17.89 9.41
CA TYR A 67 -24.37 -18.79 10.42
C TYR A 67 -23.25 -19.55 11.13
N VAL A 68 -23.32 -19.59 12.46
CA VAL A 68 -22.36 -20.27 13.33
C VAL A 68 -23.11 -21.23 14.26
N GLY A 69 -22.63 -22.47 14.32
CA GLY A 69 -23.11 -23.47 15.28
C GLY A 69 -22.15 -23.62 16.45
N ARG A 70 -22.66 -23.99 17.62
CA ARG A 70 -21.82 -24.32 18.79
C ARG A 70 -21.48 -25.81 18.76
N ILE A 71 -20.21 -26.15 18.93
CA ILE A 71 -19.77 -27.54 19.04
C ILE A 71 -19.91 -27.98 20.51
N VAL A 72 -20.79 -28.95 20.74
CA VAL A 72 -21.04 -29.55 22.06
C VAL A 72 -20.10 -30.75 22.27
N ASN A 73 -19.98 -31.63 21.26
CA ASN A 73 -19.12 -32.81 21.33
C ASN A 73 -17.79 -32.57 20.61
N ARG A 74 -16.70 -32.38 21.37
CA ARG A 74 -15.39 -32.10 20.81
C ARG A 74 -14.82 -33.23 19.95
N LYS A 75 -15.20 -34.49 20.20
CA LYS A 75 -14.69 -35.66 19.46
C LYS A 75 -15.10 -35.63 17.99
N GLU A 76 -16.27 -35.05 17.71
CA GLU A 76 -16.84 -34.97 16.36
C GLU A 76 -16.33 -33.78 15.54
N THR A 77 -15.55 -32.87 16.15
CA THR A 77 -15.07 -31.63 15.49
C THR A 77 -14.38 -31.91 14.15
N SER A 78 -13.47 -32.88 14.10
CA SER A 78 -12.72 -33.19 12.88
C SER A 78 -13.60 -33.76 11.78
N ARG A 79 -14.60 -34.59 12.13
CA ARG A 79 -15.60 -35.13 11.19
C ARG A 79 -16.45 -33.99 10.64
N LEU A 80 -16.99 -33.15 11.53
CA LEU A 80 -17.83 -32.00 11.18
C LEU A 80 -17.11 -31.02 10.25
N VAL A 81 -15.88 -30.64 10.58
CA VAL A 81 -15.10 -29.69 9.75
C VAL A 81 -14.79 -30.27 8.38
N ARG A 82 -14.44 -31.55 8.29
CA ARG A 82 -14.20 -32.23 7.00
C ARG A 82 -15.48 -32.24 6.17
N TRP A 83 -16.58 -32.73 6.73
CA TRP A 83 -17.88 -32.77 6.06
C TRP A 83 -18.34 -31.38 5.59
N LEU A 84 -18.25 -30.37 6.46
CA LEU A 84 -18.60 -28.98 6.13
C LEU A 84 -17.71 -28.41 5.03
N SER A 85 -16.43 -28.76 5.00
CA SER A 85 -15.51 -28.29 3.96
C SER A 85 -15.80 -28.91 2.61
N ASP A 86 -16.17 -30.20 2.60
CA ASP A 86 -16.47 -30.95 1.38
C ASP A 86 -17.86 -30.60 0.82
N SER A 87 -18.86 -30.49 1.70
CA SER A 87 -20.27 -30.31 1.30
C SER A 87 -20.69 -28.83 1.19
N ILE A 88 -20.11 -27.96 2.03
CA ILE A 88 -20.51 -26.55 2.15
C ILE A 88 -19.26 -25.66 2.26
N PRO A 89 -18.51 -25.51 1.15
CA PRO A 89 -17.29 -24.71 1.13
C PRO A 89 -17.60 -23.24 1.41
N LEU A 90 -16.65 -22.53 2.01
CA LEU A 90 -16.80 -21.12 2.40
C LEU A 90 -16.70 -20.12 1.23
N GLY A 91 -16.43 -20.58 0.01
CA GLY A 91 -16.30 -19.71 -1.17
C GLY A 91 -15.20 -18.66 -0.98
N GLU A 92 -15.57 -17.38 -0.96
CA GLU A 92 -14.66 -16.25 -0.75
C GLU A 92 -14.09 -16.16 0.68
N LEU A 93 -14.67 -16.88 1.66
CA LEU A 93 -14.29 -16.80 3.08
C LEU A 93 -13.28 -17.89 3.52
N GLN A 94 -12.54 -18.49 2.58
CA GLN A 94 -11.59 -19.57 2.87
C GLN A 94 -10.38 -19.14 3.72
N HIS A 95 -10.11 -17.83 3.82
CA HIS A 95 -9.07 -17.28 4.70
C HIS A 95 -9.41 -17.44 6.19
N LEU A 96 -10.69 -17.58 6.53
CA LEU A 96 -11.14 -17.76 7.90
C LEU A 96 -10.89 -19.19 8.39
N LYS A 97 -10.47 -19.33 9.64
CA LYS A 97 -10.44 -20.65 10.29
C LYS A 97 -11.89 -21.09 10.51
N ARG A 98 -12.25 -22.30 10.03
CA ARG A 98 -13.63 -22.80 10.12
C ARG A 98 -14.16 -22.87 11.55
N VAL A 99 -13.27 -23.11 12.53
CA VAL A 99 -13.59 -23.23 13.95
C VAL A 99 -12.84 -22.17 14.75
N ARG A 100 -13.50 -21.59 15.76
CA ARG A 100 -12.87 -20.79 16.81
C ARG A 100 -13.16 -21.36 18.19
N SER A 101 -12.23 -21.15 19.12
CA SER A 101 -12.46 -21.41 20.55
C SER A 101 -12.80 -20.09 21.24
N THR A 102 -13.83 -20.11 22.09
CA THR A 102 -14.28 -18.96 22.89
C THR A 102 -14.42 -19.39 24.36
N ALA A 103 -14.62 -18.42 25.27
CA ALA A 103 -14.86 -18.72 26.69
C ALA A 103 -16.08 -19.61 26.91
N THR A 104 -17.10 -19.51 26.05
CA THR A 104 -18.36 -20.27 26.15
C THR A 104 -18.33 -21.60 25.39
N GLY A 105 -17.23 -21.94 24.70
CA GLY A 105 -17.06 -23.19 23.97
C GLY A 105 -16.50 -22.99 22.57
N MET A 106 -16.55 -24.05 21.76
CA MET A 106 -16.10 -24.01 20.36
C MET A 106 -17.27 -23.67 19.44
N GLN A 107 -16.98 -22.88 18.42
CA GLN A 107 -17.94 -22.41 17.43
C GLN A 107 -17.42 -22.70 16.03
N VAL A 108 -18.31 -23.10 15.13
CA VAL A 108 -17.97 -23.45 13.74
C VAL A 108 -18.84 -22.68 12.77
N ILE A 109 -18.22 -22.15 11.71
CA ILE A 109 -18.97 -21.51 10.62
C ILE A 109 -19.72 -22.60 9.85
N LEU A 110 -21.02 -22.44 9.70
CA LEU A 110 -21.87 -23.35 8.96
C LEU A 110 -21.89 -22.95 7.49
N ARG A 111 -22.35 -21.73 7.19
CA ARG A 111 -22.36 -21.13 5.84
C ARG A 111 -22.54 -19.61 5.89
N PRO A 112 -22.23 -18.89 4.79
CA PRO A 112 -22.67 -17.51 4.61
C PRO A 112 -24.21 -17.37 4.63
N VAL A 113 -24.69 -16.25 5.18
CA VAL A 113 -26.12 -15.87 5.10
C VAL A 113 -26.43 -15.38 3.69
N LYS A 114 -27.55 -15.83 3.11
CA LYS A 114 -28.02 -15.35 1.79
C LYS A 114 -29.06 -14.23 1.99
N GLN A 115 -29.22 -13.34 1.00
CA GLN A 115 -30.20 -12.24 1.08
C GLN A 115 -31.65 -12.74 1.30
N ASP A 116 -32.00 -13.93 0.82
CA ASP A 116 -33.33 -14.53 0.97
C ASP A 116 -33.54 -15.26 2.32
N ASP A 117 -32.54 -15.28 3.20
CA ASP A 117 -32.72 -15.79 4.55
C ASP A 117 -33.54 -14.78 5.36
N SER A 118 -34.87 -14.92 5.32
CA SER A 118 -35.81 -14.12 6.14
C SER A 118 -35.40 -14.14 7.62
N ASP A 119 -35.35 -12.96 8.24
CA ASP A 119 -34.88 -12.69 9.60
C ASP A 119 -35.62 -13.55 10.64
N GLY A 120 -34.87 -14.37 11.38
CA GLY A 120 -35.42 -15.28 12.39
C GLY A 120 -34.37 -16.22 12.97
N ALA A 121 -34.60 -16.67 14.21
CA ALA A 121 -33.80 -17.74 14.80
C ALA A 121 -33.95 -19.00 13.93
N LYS A 122 -32.82 -19.56 13.47
CA LYS A 122 -32.80 -20.78 12.66
C LYS A 122 -32.13 -21.90 13.42
N THR A 123 -32.67 -23.10 13.30
CA THR A 123 -31.98 -24.29 13.78
C THR A 123 -30.82 -24.62 12.84
N VAL A 124 -29.85 -25.38 13.33
CA VAL A 124 -28.75 -25.90 12.51
C VAL A 124 -29.28 -26.74 11.35
N GLU A 125 -30.37 -27.48 11.55
CA GLU A 125 -31.05 -28.26 10.51
C GLU A 125 -31.65 -27.36 9.42
N ASP A 126 -32.31 -26.25 9.79
CA ASP A 126 -32.83 -25.29 8.82
C ASP A 126 -31.73 -24.62 7.99
N VAL A 127 -30.59 -24.35 8.64
CA VAL A 127 -29.44 -23.69 8.01
C VAL A 127 -28.73 -24.63 7.04
N LEU A 128 -28.48 -25.88 7.43
CA LEU A 128 -27.69 -26.84 6.67
C LEU A 128 -28.53 -27.68 5.71
N LYS A 129 -29.83 -27.88 5.99
CA LYS A 129 -30.73 -28.80 5.29
C LYS A 129 -30.11 -30.19 5.11
N ALA A 130 -29.43 -30.67 6.14
CA ALA A 130 -28.64 -31.90 6.14
C ALA A 130 -29.24 -32.94 7.11
N ASP A 131 -28.92 -34.21 6.89
CA ASP A 131 -29.36 -35.29 7.77
C ASP A 131 -28.86 -35.10 9.23
N PRO A 132 -29.68 -35.42 10.24
CA PRO A 132 -29.30 -35.25 11.66
C PRO A 132 -28.03 -36.01 12.08
N THR A 133 -27.67 -37.08 11.37
CA THR A 133 -26.44 -37.85 11.62
C THR A 133 -25.18 -37.08 11.24
N LEU A 134 -25.28 -36.09 10.35
CA LEU A 134 -24.18 -35.25 9.89
C LEU A 134 -23.98 -34.01 10.77
N THR A 135 -25.01 -33.61 11.53
CA THR A 135 -24.98 -32.47 12.46
C THR A 135 -24.67 -32.88 13.90
N GLU A 136 -24.52 -34.19 14.15
CA GLU A 136 -24.17 -34.74 15.46
C GLU A 136 -22.92 -34.06 16.05
N GLY A 137 -23.07 -33.53 17.26
CA GLY A 137 -22.03 -32.78 17.96
C GLY A 137 -22.17 -31.26 17.87
N LEU A 138 -23.14 -30.75 17.11
CA LEU A 138 -23.57 -29.34 17.14
C LEU A 138 -24.75 -29.14 18.10
N SER A 139 -24.92 -27.92 18.61
CA SER A 139 -26.16 -27.48 19.24
C SER A 139 -27.28 -27.34 18.21
N GLU A 140 -28.54 -27.40 18.65
CA GLU A 140 -29.71 -27.17 17.79
C GLU A 140 -29.75 -25.73 17.26
N ASP A 141 -29.33 -24.75 18.07
CA ASP A 141 -29.37 -23.34 17.70
C ASP A 141 -28.21 -22.95 16.76
N ALA A 142 -28.53 -22.19 15.72
CA ALA A 142 -27.56 -21.46 14.91
C ALA A 142 -27.70 -19.94 15.17
N ILE A 143 -26.57 -19.27 15.36
CA ILE A 143 -26.51 -17.82 15.55
C ILE A 143 -25.89 -17.15 14.34
N VAL A 144 -26.29 -15.90 14.08
CA VAL A 144 -25.64 -15.07 13.05
C VAL A 144 -24.50 -14.29 13.69
N VAL A 145 -23.31 -14.40 13.10
CA VAL A 145 -22.10 -13.68 13.54
C VAL A 145 -21.50 -12.96 12.35
N HIS A 146 -21.00 -11.75 12.57
CA HIS A 146 -20.25 -11.00 11.56
C HIS A 146 -18.78 -11.43 11.55
N VAL A 147 -18.27 -11.78 10.37
CA VAL A 147 -16.87 -12.19 10.17
C VAL A 147 -16.19 -11.35 9.08
N PRO A 148 -14.86 -11.22 9.09
CA PRO A 148 -14.14 -10.45 8.08
C PRO A 148 -14.39 -10.97 6.66
N ARG A 149 -14.86 -10.08 5.77
CA ARG A 149 -15.21 -10.40 4.38
C ARG A 149 -13.99 -10.72 3.53
N TYR A 150 -12.92 -9.95 3.70
CA TYR A 150 -11.74 -10.00 2.84
C TYR A 150 -10.53 -10.56 3.58
N VAL A 151 -9.62 -11.16 2.80
CA VAL A 151 -8.31 -11.58 3.30
C VAL A 151 -7.54 -10.35 3.76
N PRO A 152 -6.94 -10.37 4.97
CA PRO A 152 -6.06 -9.30 5.40
C PRO A 152 -4.77 -9.29 4.57
N LEU A 153 -4.39 -8.12 4.05
CA LEU A 153 -3.17 -7.93 3.25
C LEU A 153 -2.05 -7.25 4.04
N THR A 154 -2.38 -6.63 5.18
CA THR A 154 -1.42 -5.96 6.06
C THR A 154 -1.52 -6.48 7.49
N ARG A 155 -0.46 -6.29 8.29
CA ARG A 155 -0.43 -6.68 9.70
C ARG A 155 -1.57 -6.04 10.51
N CYS A 156 -1.81 -4.75 10.30
CA CYS A 156 -2.90 -4.02 10.95
C CYS A 156 -4.28 -4.60 10.59
N GLN A 157 -4.51 -4.90 9.30
CA GLN A 157 -5.74 -5.57 8.87
C GLN A 157 -5.89 -6.97 9.47
N PHE A 158 -4.78 -7.71 9.57
CA PHE A 158 -4.77 -9.03 10.17
C PHE A 158 -5.16 -8.97 11.65
N GLU A 159 -4.53 -8.10 12.44
CA GLU A 159 -4.83 -7.93 13.85
C GLU A 159 -6.30 -7.55 14.07
N ALA A 160 -6.81 -6.58 13.32
CA ALA A 160 -8.21 -6.17 13.37
C ALA A 160 -9.18 -7.28 12.94
N SER A 161 -8.85 -8.04 11.89
CA SER A 161 -9.68 -9.16 11.42
C SER A 161 -9.66 -10.32 12.40
N ASN A 162 -8.49 -10.67 12.94
CA ASN A 162 -8.29 -11.78 13.85
C ASN A 162 -8.95 -11.53 15.22
N ALA A 163 -9.13 -10.26 15.61
CA ALA A 163 -9.94 -9.88 16.77
C ALA A 163 -11.44 -10.20 16.59
N ILE A 164 -11.95 -10.18 15.35
CA ILE A 164 -13.36 -10.51 15.03
C ILE A 164 -13.53 -12.02 14.85
N TRP A 165 -12.72 -12.61 13.98
CA TRP A 165 -12.71 -14.05 13.72
C TRP A 165 -11.31 -14.53 13.31
N PRO A 166 -10.82 -15.66 13.84
CA PRO A 166 -9.50 -16.15 13.52
C PRO A 166 -9.29 -16.36 12.01
N THR A 167 -8.25 -15.77 11.45
CA THR A 167 -7.94 -15.81 10.01
C THR A 167 -6.49 -16.23 9.77
N GLN A 168 -6.19 -16.68 8.56
CA GLN A 168 -4.82 -16.85 8.09
C GLN A 168 -4.28 -15.52 7.56
N PHE A 169 -2.96 -15.33 7.67
CA PHE A 169 -2.27 -14.16 7.15
C PHE A 169 -0.84 -14.53 6.75
N HIS A 170 -0.46 -14.14 5.54
CA HIS A 170 0.89 -14.23 5.04
C HIS A 170 1.32 -12.82 4.66
N GLU A 171 2.32 -12.30 5.36
CA GLU A 171 2.75 -10.93 5.16
C GLU A 171 3.57 -10.78 3.88
N ASP A 172 3.19 -9.82 3.05
CA ASP A 172 4.04 -9.37 1.95
C ASP A 172 5.18 -8.52 2.52
N LYS A 173 6.41 -9.05 2.42
CA LYS A 173 7.61 -8.41 2.94
C LYS A 173 7.88 -7.03 2.34
N LEU A 174 7.54 -6.82 1.07
CA LEU A 174 7.75 -5.53 0.41
C LEU A 174 6.75 -4.51 0.94
N ILE A 175 5.47 -4.88 1.00
CA ILE A 175 4.41 -3.99 1.53
C ILE A 175 4.66 -3.68 3.00
N ALA A 176 5.05 -4.66 3.81
CA ALA A 176 5.41 -4.46 5.21
C ALA A 176 6.59 -3.49 5.36
N ARG A 177 7.60 -3.58 4.47
CA ARG A 177 8.69 -2.61 4.43
C ARG A 177 8.22 -1.22 4.01
N ILE A 178 7.35 -1.10 2.99
CA ILE A 178 6.84 0.18 2.49
C ILE A 178 5.99 0.89 3.55
N LEU A 179 5.16 0.15 4.28
CA LEU A 179 4.33 0.67 5.38
C LEU A 179 5.13 0.96 6.65
N GLY A 180 6.37 0.46 6.75
CA GLY A 180 7.24 0.72 7.88
C GLY A 180 8.01 2.04 7.73
N ASP A 181 8.31 2.69 8.86
CA ASP A 181 8.98 4.00 8.89
C ASP A 181 10.42 4.00 8.35
N LYS A 182 11.01 2.82 8.11
CA LYS A 182 12.42 2.62 7.74
C LYS A 182 12.62 2.25 6.26
N PHE A 183 11.62 2.44 5.39
CA PHE A 183 11.79 2.11 3.97
C PHE A 183 12.90 2.95 3.31
N PHE A 184 12.93 4.24 3.61
CA PHE A 184 13.97 5.18 3.18
C PHE A 184 14.81 5.62 4.38
N THR A 185 16.13 5.62 4.23
CA THR A 185 17.06 6.18 5.21
C THR A 185 16.95 7.71 5.23
N THR A 186 17.50 8.36 6.25
CA THR A 186 17.57 9.83 6.29
C THR A 186 18.34 10.40 5.09
N LYS A 187 19.43 9.74 4.70
CA LYS A 187 20.22 10.09 3.52
C LYS A 187 19.39 9.99 2.24
N ASP A 188 18.62 8.92 2.07
CA ASP A 188 17.74 8.78 0.89
C ASP A 188 16.75 9.94 0.82
N LYS A 189 16.14 10.33 1.96
CA LYS A 189 15.19 11.44 2.01
C LYS A 189 15.85 12.77 1.63
N GLU A 190 17.06 13.03 2.09
CA GLU A 190 17.84 14.23 1.72
C GLU A 190 18.16 14.27 0.22
N GLU A 191 18.60 13.16 -0.36
CA GLU A 191 18.85 13.05 -1.81
C GLU A 191 17.56 13.28 -2.61
N MET A 192 16.46 12.64 -2.20
CA MET A 192 15.15 12.79 -2.80
C MET A 192 14.64 14.23 -2.79
N GLU A 193 14.79 14.94 -1.66
CA GLU A 193 14.48 16.36 -1.60
C GLU A 193 15.36 17.18 -2.56
N GLY A 194 16.65 16.87 -2.67
CA GLY A 194 17.57 17.48 -3.62
C GLY A 194 17.08 17.35 -5.07
N TYR A 195 16.68 16.15 -5.48
CA TYR A 195 16.13 15.90 -6.81
C TYR A 195 14.80 16.61 -7.05
N MET A 196 13.91 16.66 -6.05
CA MET A 196 12.66 17.43 -6.18
C MET A 196 12.93 18.94 -6.26
N ARG A 197 13.94 19.47 -5.55
CA ARG A 197 14.36 20.88 -5.69
C ARG A 197 14.91 21.17 -7.08
N MET A 198 15.59 20.23 -7.73
CA MET A 198 15.99 20.37 -9.13
C MET A 198 14.77 20.48 -10.05
N ALA A 199 13.74 19.65 -9.83
CA ALA A 199 12.48 19.70 -10.59
C ALA A 199 11.74 21.03 -10.37
N LEU A 200 11.66 21.51 -9.13
CA LEU A 200 11.11 22.83 -8.78
C LEU A 200 11.88 23.96 -9.46
N GLY A 201 13.21 23.91 -9.44
CA GLY A 201 14.07 24.91 -10.08
C GLY A 201 13.84 24.99 -11.59
N ALA A 202 13.63 23.86 -12.26
CA ALA A 202 13.28 23.83 -13.67
C ALA A 202 11.87 24.39 -13.92
N ALA A 203 10.88 23.95 -13.14
CA ALA A 203 9.50 24.45 -13.23
C ALA A 203 9.44 25.98 -13.06
N ARG A 204 10.19 26.53 -12.10
CA ARG A 204 10.24 27.98 -11.84
C ARG A 204 10.89 28.78 -12.97
N LYS A 205 11.83 28.20 -13.72
CA LYS A 205 12.44 28.87 -14.88
C LYS A 205 11.51 28.91 -16.09
N SER A 206 10.61 27.93 -16.20
CA SER A 206 9.61 27.84 -17.28
C SER A 206 8.40 28.77 -17.07
N LEU A 207 8.31 29.47 -15.93
CA LEU A 207 7.21 30.38 -15.53
C LEU A 207 6.95 31.59 -16.46
N VAL A 208 7.66 31.74 -17.57
CA VAL A 208 7.47 32.90 -18.48
C VAL A 208 6.30 32.72 -19.46
N THR A 209 5.58 31.58 -19.45
CA THR A 209 4.40 31.40 -20.33
C THR A 209 3.19 30.74 -19.67
N ALA A 210 2.28 31.56 -19.12
CA ALA A 210 0.82 31.41 -18.91
C ALA A 210 0.14 30.04 -18.60
N PHE A 211 0.87 28.95 -18.35
CA PHE A 211 0.35 27.60 -18.12
C PHE A 211 1.02 26.92 -16.92
N THR A 212 0.38 25.86 -16.42
CA THR A 212 0.84 25.06 -15.28
C THR A 212 2.31 24.63 -15.42
N CYS A 213 3.14 25.08 -14.49
CA CYS A 213 4.57 24.80 -14.47
C CYS A 213 4.84 23.47 -13.79
N VAL A 214 5.10 22.43 -14.59
CA VAL A 214 5.46 21.10 -14.10
C VAL A 214 6.91 20.81 -14.45
N GLY A 215 7.73 20.55 -13.45
CA GLY A 215 9.10 20.06 -13.60
C GLY A 215 9.19 18.57 -13.31
N VAL A 216 10.07 17.89 -14.07
CA VAL A 216 10.40 16.46 -13.92
C VAL A 216 11.92 16.29 -13.89
N VAL A 217 12.40 15.44 -12.99
CA VAL A 217 13.79 14.96 -12.99
C VAL A 217 13.78 13.43 -13.02
N VAL A 218 14.62 12.84 -13.87
CA VAL A 218 14.81 11.38 -13.95
C VAL A 218 16.18 11.02 -13.41
N ILE A 219 16.22 10.08 -12.47
CA ILE A 219 17.43 9.65 -11.78
C ILE A 219 17.66 8.16 -12.03
N ASN A 220 18.90 7.79 -12.34
CA ASN A 220 19.37 6.43 -12.14
C ASN A 220 19.85 6.28 -10.69
N GLN A 221 19.09 5.57 -9.86
CA GLN A 221 19.44 5.42 -8.45
C GLN A 221 20.61 4.48 -8.21
N ASP A 222 20.89 3.53 -9.13
CA ASP A 222 22.02 2.62 -8.96
C ASP A 222 23.35 3.41 -8.93
N THR A 223 23.36 4.58 -9.57
CA THR A 223 24.50 5.49 -9.69
C THR A 223 24.24 6.87 -9.06
N SER A 224 23.08 7.07 -8.42
CA SER A 224 22.58 8.38 -7.94
C SER A 224 22.78 9.52 -8.95
N THR A 225 22.63 9.24 -10.24
CA THR A 225 22.96 10.17 -11.32
C THR A 225 21.70 10.76 -11.97
N PRO A 226 21.56 12.11 -12.02
CA PRO A 226 20.51 12.75 -12.80
C PRO A 226 20.74 12.59 -14.30
N LEU A 227 19.73 12.07 -15.00
CA LEU A 227 19.79 11.82 -16.43
C LEU A 227 19.19 12.97 -17.23
N VAL A 228 17.96 13.36 -16.88
CA VAL A 228 17.23 14.42 -17.58
C VAL A 228 16.49 15.31 -16.59
N ILE A 229 16.39 16.59 -16.93
CA ILE A 229 15.50 17.56 -16.29
C ILE A 229 14.63 18.14 -17.39
N ALA A 230 13.31 18.01 -17.26
CA ALA A 230 12.36 18.39 -18.30
C ALA A 230 11.24 19.24 -17.73
N THR A 231 10.70 20.10 -18.59
CA THR A 231 9.49 20.89 -18.30
C THR A 231 8.46 20.68 -19.39
N ARG A 232 7.29 21.29 -19.25
CA ARG A 232 6.25 21.23 -20.28
C ARG A 232 6.69 22.06 -21.48
N ASP A 233 6.60 21.49 -22.67
CA ASP A 233 6.73 22.27 -23.90
C ASP A 233 5.35 22.84 -24.27
N ALA A 234 5.23 24.17 -24.17
CA ALA A 234 3.98 24.89 -24.44
C ALA A 234 3.55 24.86 -25.91
N SER A 235 4.42 24.46 -26.85
CA SER A 235 4.12 24.41 -28.28
C SER A 235 3.07 23.36 -28.65
N HIS A 236 2.83 22.35 -27.80
CA HIS A 236 1.90 21.27 -28.12
C HIS A 236 1.20 20.72 -26.87
N PRO A 237 -0.13 20.53 -26.89
CA PRO A 237 -0.91 20.15 -25.71
C PRO A 237 -0.49 18.81 -25.10
N LEU A 238 0.05 17.87 -25.90
CA LEU A 238 0.49 16.55 -25.40
C LEU A 238 1.93 16.52 -24.86
N LYS A 239 2.71 17.61 -25.01
CA LYS A 239 4.11 17.64 -24.55
C LYS A 239 4.21 18.06 -23.09
N HIS A 240 3.57 17.28 -22.23
CA HIS A 240 3.71 17.41 -20.79
C HIS A 240 5.15 17.05 -20.36
N ALA A 241 5.61 17.60 -19.24
CA ALA A 241 6.97 17.40 -18.73
C ALA A 241 7.37 15.91 -18.62
N VAL A 242 6.45 15.03 -18.25
CA VAL A 242 6.72 13.57 -18.19
C VAL A 242 6.96 12.98 -19.58
N MET A 243 6.19 13.40 -20.58
CA MET A 243 6.37 12.92 -21.95
C MET A 243 7.71 13.39 -22.51
N VAL A 244 8.04 14.67 -22.26
CA VAL A 244 9.32 15.26 -22.67
C VAL A 244 10.48 14.52 -22.00
N ALA A 245 10.38 14.25 -20.69
CA ALA A 245 11.40 13.48 -19.97
C ALA A 245 11.62 12.07 -20.55
N VAL A 246 10.55 11.35 -20.86
CA VAL A 246 10.65 10.01 -21.49
C VAL A 246 11.33 10.09 -22.85
N ASP A 247 10.95 11.06 -23.68
CA ASP A 247 11.58 11.26 -24.99
C ASP A 247 13.06 11.63 -24.88
N MET A 248 13.43 12.49 -23.91
CA MET A 248 14.82 12.85 -23.65
C MET A 248 15.67 11.67 -23.18
N VAL A 249 15.11 10.78 -22.35
CA VAL A 249 15.79 9.52 -21.97
C VAL A 249 16.00 8.65 -23.21
N ALA A 250 14.98 8.52 -24.07
CA ALA A 250 15.12 7.80 -25.34
C ALA A 250 16.23 8.42 -26.20
N ARG A 251 16.34 9.75 -26.20
CA ARG A 251 17.36 10.51 -26.94
C ARG A 251 18.78 10.23 -26.46
N GLN A 252 19.00 10.13 -25.14
CA GLN A 252 20.29 9.71 -24.56
C GLN A 252 20.68 8.29 -24.98
N GLN A 253 19.69 7.45 -25.29
CA GLN A 253 19.86 6.07 -25.74
C GLN A 253 19.87 5.93 -27.27
N GLY A 254 19.96 7.04 -28.02
CA GLY A 254 20.04 7.05 -29.49
C GLY A 254 18.70 7.01 -30.22
N GLY A 255 17.59 7.16 -29.50
CA GLY A 255 16.24 7.36 -30.04
C GLY A 255 15.76 8.81 -29.88
N GLY A 256 14.52 8.97 -29.41
CA GLY A 256 13.88 10.28 -29.20
C GLY A 256 13.40 10.93 -30.49
N VAL A 257 12.26 11.61 -30.44
CA VAL A 257 11.62 12.23 -31.62
C VAL A 257 11.60 13.76 -31.49
N TRP A 258 11.50 14.29 -30.28
CA TRP A 258 11.28 15.71 -30.09
C TRP A 258 12.60 16.49 -30.02
N PRO A 259 12.62 17.74 -30.53
CA PRO A 259 13.73 18.63 -30.28
C PRO A 259 13.74 19.00 -28.79
N VAL A 260 14.95 19.07 -28.22
CA VAL A 260 15.17 19.53 -26.84
C VAL A 260 15.01 21.06 -26.84
N THR A 261 14.19 21.58 -25.93
CA THR A 261 13.98 23.03 -25.80
C THR A 261 15.14 23.67 -25.01
N ALA A 262 15.22 25.01 -24.98
CA ALA A 262 16.25 25.71 -24.21
C ALA A 262 16.10 25.52 -22.69
N GLU A 263 14.91 25.14 -22.23
CA GLU A 263 14.57 24.95 -20.81
C GLU A 263 14.88 23.53 -20.32
N ASP A 264 14.99 22.58 -21.25
CA ASP A 264 15.29 21.18 -20.98
C ASP A 264 16.80 20.96 -20.78
N VAL A 265 17.15 20.16 -19.76
CA VAL A 265 18.54 19.81 -19.47
C VAL A 265 18.76 18.33 -19.71
N LEU A 266 19.52 18.03 -20.77
CA LEU A 266 20.09 16.72 -21.01
C LEU A 266 21.42 16.63 -20.25
N CYS A 267 21.48 15.87 -19.16
CA CYS A 267 22.73 15.73 -18.41
C CYS A 267 23.78 15.01 -19.27
N LYS A 268 25.03 15.45 -19.15
CA LYS A 268 26.17 14.72 -19.74
C LYS A 268 26.43 13.50 -18.88
N VAL A 269 26.00 12.34 -19.36
CA VAL A 269 26.12 11.07 -18.65
C VAL A 269 26.90 10.06 -19.51
N THR A 270 27.73 9.28 -18.86
CA THR A 270 28.43 8.14 -19.46
C THR A 270 27.46 6.97 -19.65
N PRO A 271 27.76 6.01 -20.56
CA PRO A 271 26.97 4.80 -20.68
C PRO A 271 26.85 4.02 -19.35
N GLN A 272 27.92 3.97 -18.56
CA GLN A 272 27.96 3.27 -17.27
C GLN A 272 27.04 3.92 -16.24
N GLU A 273 26.91 5.24 -16.23
CA GLU A 273 25.98 5.96 -15.35
C GLU A 273 24.51 5.70 -15.71
N GLN A 274 24.24 5.28 -16.94
CA GLN A 274 22.89 4.89 -17.40
C GLN A 274 22.58 3.42 -17.13
N GLU A 275 23.57 2.57 -16.87
CA GLU A 275 23.35 1.14 -16.67
C GLU A 275 22.51 0.84 -15.42
N VAL A 276 21.63 -0.14 -15.53
CA VAL A 276 20.85 -0.69 -14.41
C VAL A 276 21.26 -2.14 -14.25
N ASN A 277 21.70 -2.52 -13.04
CA ASN A 277 22.28 -3.85 -12.80
C ASN A 277 23.40 -4.24 -13.81
N LYS A 278 24.28 -3.29 -14.15
CA LYS A 278 25.41 -3.47 -15.11
C LYS A 278 24.97 -3.86 -16.53
N LYS A 279 23.78 -3.43 -16.94
CA LYS A 279 23.22 -3.64 -18.27
C LYS A 279 22.60 -2.36 -18.78
N ALA A 280 22.65 -2.16 -20.11
CA ALA A 280 21.91 -1.09 -20.75
C ALA A 280 20.40 -1.28 -20.49
N PRO A 281 19.70 -0.25 -19.97
CA PRO A 281 18.27 -0.37 -19.69
C PRO A 281 17.45 -0.26 -20.97
N TYR A 282 16.26 -0.85 -20.94
CA TYR A 282 15.21 -0.51 -21.91
C TYR A 282 14.54 0.79 -21.46
N LEU A 283 14.75 1.88 -22.21
CA LEU A 283 14.10 3.17 -21.97
C LEU A 283 14.26 3.62 -20.51
N CYS A 284 13.18 3.72 -19.72
CA CYS A 284 13.23 4.18 -18.33
C CYS A 284 13.25 3.03 -17.30
N THR A 285 13.55 1.80 -17.73
CA THR A 285 13.60 0.64 -16.83
C THR A 285 14.64 0.86 -15.75
N GLY A 286 14.22 0.78 -14.48
CA GLY A 286 15.11 0.94 -13.33
C GLY A 286 15.28 2.38 -12.84
N TYR A 287 14.73 3.37 -13.55
CA TYR A 287 14.86 4.78 -13.19
C TYR A 287 13.71 5.27 -12.32
N ASP A 288 14.02 6.29 -11.52
CA ASP A 288 13.07 6.97 -10.64
C ASP A 288 12.75 8.36 -11.19
N PHE A 289 11.48 8.74 -11.10
CA PHE A 289 10.98 10.04 -11.56
C PHE A 289 10.59 10.90 -10.35
N TYR A 290 11.05 12.14 -10.33
CA TYR A 290 10.68 13.17 -9.36
C TYR A 290 9.88 14.24 -10.10
N ILE A 291 8.61 14.37 -9.75
CA ILE A 291 7.63 15.15 -10.51
C ILE A 291 6.94 16.13 -9.56
N THR A 292 7.04 17.43 -9.85
CA THR A 292 6.41 18.46 -8.98
C THR A 292 4.92 18.21 -8.74
N HIS A 293 4.18 17.83 -9.79
CA HIS A 293 2.74 17.60 -9.76
C HIS A 293 2.36 16.18 -10.16
N GLU A 294 1.30 15.65 -9.56
CA GLU A 294 0.80 14.33 -9.91
C GLU A 294 0.49 14.20 -11.43
N PRO A 295 1.06 13.19 -12.12
CA PRO A 295 0.83 12.93 -13.52
C PRO A 295 -0.63 12.66 -13.87
N CYS A 296 -1.11 13.23 -14.98
CA CYS A 296 -2.41 12.89 -15.54
C CYS A 296 -2.44 11.47 -16.14
N THR A 297 -3.62 10.99 -16.56
CA THR A 297 -3.80 9.64 -17.14
C THR A 297 -2.83 9.33 -18.29
N MET A 298 -2.62 10.28 -19.22
CA MET A 298 -1.69 10.11 -20.34
C MET A 298 -0.25 9.90 -19.85
N CYS A 299 0.22 10.78 -18.97
CA CYS A 299 1.58 10.71 -18.43
C CYS A 299 1.79 9.47 -17.55
N ALA A 300 0.82 9.13 -16.72
CA ALA A 300 0.84 7.92 -15.91
C ALA A 300 0.92 6.66 -16.77
N MET A 301 0.15 6.59 -17.87
CA MET A 301 0.23 5.46 -18.80
C MET A 301 1.56 5.42 -19.58
N ALA A 302 2.12 6.57 -19.92
CA ALA A 302 3.46 6.64 -20.52
C ALA A 302 4.52 6.07 -19.56
N LEU A 303 4.44 6.39 -18.27
CA LEU A 303 5.34 5.83 -17.24
C LEU A 303 5.21 4.29 -17.15
N VAL A 304 4.00 3.74 -17.27
CA VAL A 304 3.77 2.28 -17.37
C VAL A 304 4.49 1.70 -18.59
N HIS A 305 4.28 2.29 -19.77
CA HIS A 305 4.91 1.82 -21.01
C HIS A 305 6.44 1.95 -21.02
N SER A 306 6.97 2.94 -20.31
CA SER A 306 8.40 3.17 -20.15
C SER A 306 9.06 2.30 -19.07
N ARG A 307 8.27 1.47 -18.38
CA ARG A 307 8.72 0.55 -17.32
C ARG A 307 9.48 1.22 -16.17
N VAL A 308 9.05 2.43 -15.78
CA VAL A 308 9.69 3.15 -14.67
C VAL A 308 9.69 2.33 -13.39
N ARG A 309 10.68 2.56 -12.53
CA ARG A 309 10.82 1.82 -11.27
C ARG A 309 10.01 2.46 -10.15
N ARG A 310 10.17 3.76 -9.94
CA ARG A 310 9.46 4.52 -8.91
C ARG A 310 9.10 5.93 -9.38
N VAL A 311 8.02 6.46 -8.83
CA VAL A 311 7.63 7.86 -9.02
C VAL A 311 7.43 8.53 -7.66
N PHE A 312 8.04 9.69 -7.51
CA PHE A 312 7.86 10.58 -6.38
C PHE A 312 7.20 11.85 -6.90
N TYR A 313 6.03 12.21 -6.37
CA TYR A 313 5.42 13.47 -6.71
C TYR A 313 5.15 14.38 -5.51
N GLY A 314 5.15 15.68 -5.77
CA GLY A 314 4.97 16.70 -4.74
C GLY A 314 3.52 16.82 -4.32
N CYS A 315 2.68 17.43 -5.16
CA CYS A 315 1.28 17.69 -4.86
C CYS A 315 0.30 16.92 -5.78
N PRO A 316 -0.88 16.53 -5.26
CA PRO A 316 -1.93 15.91 -6.07
C PRO A 316 -2.53 16.88 -7.09
N THR A 317 -3.09 16.36 -8.18
CA THR A 317 -3.80 17.16 -9.19
C THR A 317 -5.22 16.66 -9.43
N SER A 318 -6.14 17.55 -9.82
CA SER A 318 -7.55 17.19 -10.10
C SER A 318 -7.72 16.16 -11.21
N HIS A 319 -6.72 16.01 -12.09
CA HIS A 319 -6.69 15.05 -13.19
C HIS A 319 -5.67 13.92 -12.98
N GLY A 320 -5.14 13.81 -11.76
CA GLY A 320 -4.06 12.90 -11.40
C GLY A 320 -4.46 11.43 -11.46
N ALA A 321 -3.58 10.59 -11.98
CA ALA A 321 -3.84 9.17 -12.23
C ALA A 321 -2.90 8.21 -11.49
N LEU A 322 -2.15 8.73 -10.50
CA LEU A 322 -1.29 7.94 -9.62
C LEU A 322 -1.76 7.92 -8.16
N GLY A 323 -2.82 8.64 -7.81
CA GLY A 323 -3.42 8.67 -6.48
C GLY A 323 -4.76 9.39 -6.40
N SER A 324 -4.99 10.44 -7.20
CA SER A 324 -6.19 11.28 -7.12
C SER A 324 -7.44 10.63 -7.73
N LEU A 325 -7.54 10.58 -9.07
CA LEU A 325 -8.71 9.99 -9.74
C LEU A 325 -8.57 8.48 -9.95
N ARG A 326 -7.33 8.03 -10.18
CA ARG A 326 -6.99 6.65 -10.53
C ARG A 326 -5.65 6.29 -9.91
N LYS A 327 -5.35 5.00 -9.86
CA LYS A 327 -4.06 4.44 -9.43
C LYS A 327 -3.54 3.49 -10.51
N LEU A 328 -3.17 4.03 -11.67
CA LEU A 328 -2.80 3.21 -12.83
C LEU A 328 -1.59 2.31 -12.54
N HIS A 329 -0.65 2.77 -11.71
CA HIS A 329 0.57 2.06 -11.34
C HIS A 329 0.34 0.74 -10.59
N VAL A 330 -0.87 0.49 -10.09
CA VAL A 330 -1.27 -0.74 -9.37
C VAL A 330 -2.44 -1.47 -10.04
N GLN A 331 -2.85 -1.06 -11.25
CA GLN A 331 -4.01 -1.66 -11.91
C GLN A 331 -3.72 -3.11 -12.34
N PRO A 332 -4.45 -4.13 -11.85
CA PRO A 332 -4.09 -5.54 -12.11
C PRO A 332 -4.10 -5.96 -13.57
N ALA A 333 -4.91 -5.28 -14.41
CA ALA A 333 -5.01 -5.56 -15.84
C ALA A 333 -3.81 -5.05 -16.67
N LEU A 334 -2.88 -4.29 -16.08
CA LEU A 334 -1.69 -3.78 -16.75
C LEU A 334 -0.49 -4.69 -16.52
N ASN A 335 0.41 -4.74 -17.52
CA ASN A 335 1.55 -5.66 -17.54
C ASN A 335 2.78 -5.16 -16.75
N HIS A 336 2.78 -3.90 -16.30
CA HIS A 336 3.87 -3.31 -15.52
C HIS A 336 3.31 -2.49 -14.37
N HIS A 337 3.88 -2.66 -13.19
CA HIS A 337 3.53 -1.95 -11.96
C HIS A 337 4.78 -1.29 -11.39
N PHE A 338 4.61 -0.14 -10.76
CA PHE A 338 5.71 0.60 -10.16
C PHE A 338 5.28 1.27 -8.87
N GLN A 339 6.25 1.61 -8.03
CA GLN A 339 5.97 2.18 -6.72
C GLN A 339 5.79 3.69 -6.82
N VAL A 340 4.85 4.24 -6.06
CA VAL A 340 4.56 5.67 -6.07
C VAL A 340 4.57 6.20 -4.64
N TRP A 341 5.19 7.36 -4.44
CA TRP A 341 5.07 8.15 -3.23
C TRP A 341 4.63 9.58 -3.54
N CYS A 342 3.86 10.15 -2.63
CA CYS A 342 3.35 11.51 -2.71
C CYS A 342 3.78 12.35 -1.51
N GLY A 343 3.68 13.67 -1.63
CA GLY A 343 3.93 14.61 -0.55
C GLY A 343 5.36 15.15 -0.48
N LEU A 344 6.21 14.89 -1.48
CA LEU A 344 7.60 15.34 -1.48
C LEU A 344 7.71 16.83 -1.84
N LEU A 345 8.03 17.68 -0.87
CA LEU A 345 7.97 19.14 -1.01
C LEU A 345 6.59 19.64 -1.47
N GLU A 346 5.52 19.05 -0.93
CA GLU A 346 4.13 19.24 -1.36
C GLU A 346 3.70 20.71 -1.42
N GLN A 347 3.99 21.48 -0.37
CA GLN A 347 3.63 22.90 -0.29
C GLN A 347 4.36 23.75 -1.35
N GLU A 348 5.65 23.52 -1.54
CA GLU A 348 6.43 24.24 -2.55
C GLU A 348 5.98 23.88 -3.97
N CYS A 349 5.59 22.63 -4.20
CA CYS A 349 5.05 22.19 -5.48
C CYS A 349 3.68 22.80 -5.76
N ALA A 350 2.79 22.86 -4.77
CA ALA A 350 1.47 23.48 -4.91
C ALA A 350 1.56 24.98 -5.23
N ALA A 351 2.50 25.69 -4.58
CA ALA A 351 2.73 27.12 -4.77
C ALA A 351 3.16 27.52 -6.20
N LEU A 352 3.59 26.56 -7.03
CA LEU A 352 3.92 26.83 -8.45
C LEU A 352 2.72 27.30 -9.27
N ASN A 353 1.48 26.96 -8.87
CA ASN A 353 0.28 27.41 -9.58
C ASN A 353 -0.26 28.73 -9.00
N ASP A 354 -0.05 29.00 -7.71
CA ASP A 354 -0.57 30.20 -7.03
C ASP A 354 0.12 31.48 -7.50
N SER A 355 1.42 31.42 -7.84
CA SER A 355 2.17 32.59 -8.34
C SER A 355 1.71 33.10 -9.71
N THR A 356 0.82 32.39 -10.41
CA THR A 356 0.25 32.85 -11.69
C THR A 356 -1.04 33.65 -11.54
N GLN A 357 -1.67 33.66 -10.35
CA GLN A 357 -2.91 34.41 -10.12
C GLN A 357 -2.67 35.88 -9.76
N GLU A 358 -1.55 36.24 -9.13
CA GLU A 358 -1.26 37.64 -8.75
C GLU A 358 -0.90 38.52 -9.96
N ASP A 359 -0.18 37.99 -10.96
CA ASP A 359 0.23 38.77 -12.15
C ASP A 359 -0.86 38.88 -13.22
N CYS A 360 -1.92 38.05 -13.16
CA CYS A 360 -3.06 38.15 -14.08
C CYS A 360 -4.06 39.23 -13.63
N ALA A 361 -4.11 39.55 -12.34
CA ALA A 361 -5.00 40.58 -11.80
C ALA A 361 -4.54 42.02 -12.12
N THR A 362 -3.24 42.24 -12.34
CA THR A 362 -2.65 43.57 -12.59
C THR A 362 -2.62 43.99 -14.06
N SER A 363 -2.98 43.10 -15.00
CA SER A 363 -2.98 43.40 -16.45
C SER A 363 -4.36 43.77 -17.02
N THR A 364 -5.43 43.68 -16.22
CA THR A 364 -6.81 44.03 -16.63
C THR A 364 -7.22 45.50 -16.43
N GLU A 365 -6.38 46.36 -15.84
CA GLU A 365 -6.76 47.76 -15.54
C GLU A 365 -6.27 48.83 -16.53
N VAL A 366 -5.54 48.49 -17.60
CA VAL A 366 -4.95 49.53 -18.51
C VAL A 366 -5.73 49.78 -19.81
N ASN A 367 -6.82 49.06 -20.09
CA ASN A 367 -7.64 49.28 -21.29
C ASN A 367 -9.09 49.65 -20.97
N ASN A 368 -9.28 50.79 -20.31
CA ASN A 368 -10.50 51.58 -20.40
C ASN A 368 -10.21 53.03 -20.01
N SER A 369 -9.75 53.83 -20.97
CA SER A 369 -9.79 55.30 -20.95
C SER A 369 -9.79 55.84 -22.38
#